data_AF-A0A011MMY1-F1
#
_entry.id   AF-A0A011MMY1-F1
#
_cell.length_a   1.000
_cell.length_b   1.000
_cell.length_c   1.000
_cell.angle_alpha   90.00
_cell.angle_beta   90.00
_cell.angle_gamma   90.00
#
_symmetry.space_group_name_H-M   'P 1'
#
loop_
_entity.id
_entity.type
_entity.pdbx_description
1 polymer ?
#
loop_
_entity_poly.entity_id
_entity_poly.type
_entity_poly.pdbx_seq_one_letter_code
_entity_poly.pdbx_strand_id
1 'polypeptide(L)' 'MAEVKQILKNSSSRDTHLENIDMPAVLAAVESGTVDFNDAMLIQNCRLNGWKLLTHDGDMTLGGIDLLTTNKKLLNACP' A
#
# COMPACT_ATOMS: atom_id res chain seq x y z
N MET A 1 -10.55 13.89 -15.92
CA MET A 1 -11.67 14.42 -15.09
C MET A 1 -12.89 13.50 -15.10
N ALA A 2 -13.38 13.05 -16.27
CA ALA A 2 -14.47 12.06 -16.35
C ALA A 2 -14.09 10.70 -15.71
N GLU A 3 -12.85 10.22 -15.89
CA GLU A 3 -12.39 8.95 -15.31
C GLU A 3 -12.32 8.99 -13.79
N VAL A 4 -11.80 10.09 -13.21
CA VAL A 4 -11.74 10.27 -11.74
C VAL A 4 -13.13 10.22 -11.12
N LYS A 5 -14.13 10.86 -11.75
CA LYS A 5 -15.52 10.79 -11.28
C LYS A 5 -16.09 9.35 -11.33
N GLN A 6 -15.72 8.57 -12.33
CA GLN A 6 -16.12 7.16 -12.42
C GLN A 6 -15.45 6.30 -11.35
N ILE A 7 -14.17 6.54 -11.07
CA ILE A 7 -13.45 5.86 -9.98
C ILE A 7 -14.10 6.19 -8.64
N LEU A 8 -14.33 7.48 -8.37
CA LEU A 8 -14.96 7.95 -7.13
C LEU A 8 -16.38 7.44 -6.94
N LYS A 9 -17.12 7.17 -8.02
CA LYS A 9 -18.46 6.58 -7.94
C LYS A 9 -18.47 5.18 -7.32
N ASN A 10 -17.38 4.43 -7.49
CA ASN A 10 -17.24 3.06 -7.01
C ASN A 10 -16.20 2.92 -5.90
N SER A 11 -15.72 4.04 -5.34
CA SER A 11 -14.79 4.04 -4.21
C SER A 11 -15.39 4.74 -2.99
N SER A 12 -14.88 4.38 -1.82
CA SER A 12 -15.22 5.03 -0.56
C SER A 12 -13.93 5.39 0.14
N SER A 13 -13.84 6.62 0.67
CA SER A 13 -12.75 6.98 1.57
C SER A 13 -12.80 6.08 2.81
N ARG A 14 -11.63 5.67 3.28
CA ARG A 14 -11.48 4.94 4.53
C ARG A 14 -10.42 5.64 5.36
N ASP A 15 -10.72 5.84 6.62
CA ASP A 15 -9.77 6.44 7.55
C ASP A 15 -8.66 5.43 7.88
N THR A 16 -7.46 5.95 8.07
CA THR A 16 -6.36 5.18 8.65
C THR A 16 -6.46 5.31 10.16
N HIS A 17 -6.86 4.23 10.83
CA HIS A 17 -6.90 4.16 12.29
C HIS A 17 -5.48 4.04 12.86
N LEU A 18 -4.79 5.18 13.00
CA LEU A 18 -3.40 5.25 13.45
C LEU A 18 -3.20 4.59 14.82
N GLU A 19 -4.23 4.59 15.66
CA GLU A 19 -4.26 3.90 16.96
C GLU A 19 -4.04 2.39 16.86
N ASN A 20 -4.34 1.79 15.70
CA ASN A 20 -4.18 0.35 15.44
C ASN A 20 -2.88 0.04 14.68
N ILE A 21 -2.15 1.06 14.22
CA ILE A 21 -0.91 0.88 13.48
C ILE A 21 0.25 0.69 14.46
N ASP A 22 1.08 -0.32 14.23
CA ASP A 22 2.36 -0.49 14.91
C ASP A 22 3.37 0.55 14.40
N MET A 23 3.23 1.78 14.89
CA MET A 23 4.10 2.89 14.53
C MET A 23 5.58 2.63 14.84
N PRO A 24 5.97 2.01 15.96
CA PRO A 24 7.35 1.58 16.18
C PRO A 24 7.90 0.71 15.05
N ALA A 25 7.15 -0.30 14.60
CA ALA A 25 7.57 -1.16 13.49
C ALA A 25 7.66 -0.40 12.15
N VAL A 26 6.72 0.52 11.90
CA VAL A 26 6.78 1.41 10.72
C VAL A 26 8.07 2.23 10.74
N LEU A 27 8.34 2.92 11.85
CA LEU A 27 9.49 3.80 11.96
C LEU A 27 10.82 3.04 11.87
N ALA A 28 10.90 1.84 12.43
CA ALA A 28 12.08 0.98 12.30
C ALA A 28 12.35 0.56 10.83
N ALA A 29 11.29 0.28 10.06
CA ALA A 29 11.41 -0.05 8.64
C ALA A 29 11.82 1.16 7.78
N VAL A 30 11.36 2.36 8.16
CA VAL A 30 11.78 3.61 7.50
C VAL A 30 13.24 3.94 7.84
N GLU A 31 13.65 3.74 9.08
CA GLU A 31 15.03 3.96 9.52
C GLU A 31 16.04 3.06 8.79
N SER A 32 15.66 1.82 8.42
CA SER A 32 16.52 0.96 7.60
C SER A 32 16.70 1.44 6.17
N GLY A 33 15.97 2.47 5.73
CA GLY A 33 16.08 3.06 4.39
C GLY A 33 15.54 2.17 3.27
N THR A 34 14.81 1.11 3.62
CA THR A 34 14.29 0.10 2.67
C THR A 34 12.89 0.42 2.17
N VAL A 35 12.17 1.31 2.84
CA VAL A 35 10.79 1.70 2.51
C VAL A 35 10.56 3.14 2.93
N ASP A 36 9.84 3.89 2.11
CA ASP A 36 9.41 5.24 2.47
C ASP A 36 8.25 5.19 3.47
N PHE A 37 8.09 6.25 4.27
CA PHE A 37 7.10 6.28 5.34
C PHE A 37 5.66 6.06 4.85
N ASN A 38 5.27 6.67 3.73
CA ASN A 38 3.93 6.50 3.16
C ASN A 38 3.70 5.04 2.71
N ASP A 39 4.70 4.39 2.14
CA ASP A 39 4.61 3.01 1.68
C ASP A 39 4.45 2.06 2.87
N ALA A 40 5.26 2.26 3.91
CA ALA A 40 5.15 1.51 5.16
C ALA A 40 3.76 1.65 5.80
N MET A 41 3.20 2.87 5.82
CA MET A 41 1.85 3.12 6.30
C MET A 41 0.77 2.43 5.47
N LEU A 42 0.85 2.51 4.13
CA LEU A 42 -0.10 1.86 3.23
C LEU A 42 -0.07 0.33 3.40
N ILE A 43 1.12 -0.26 3.52
CA ILE A 43 1.30 -1.70 3.71
C ILE A 43 0.72 -2.14 5.05
N GLN A 44 1.05 -1.45 6.15
CA GLN A 44 0.51 -1.79 7.46
C GLN A 44 -1.02 -1.67 7.49
N ASN A 45 -1.57 -0.61 6.89
CA ASN A 45 -3.02 -0.44 6.82
C ASN A 45 -3.69 -1.54 6.00
N CYS A 46 -3.08 -1.97 4.89
CA CYS A 46 -3.59 -3.10 4.11
C CYS A 46 -3.54 -4.42 4.89
N ARG A 47 -2.46 -4.69 5.63
CA ARG A 47 -2.33 -5.89 6.47
C ARG A 47 -3.39 -5.95 7.55
N LEU A 48 -3.58 -4.87 8.30
CA LEU A 48 -4.56 -4.80 9.39
C LEU A 48 -6.00 -5.04 8.92
N ASN A 49 -6.33 -4.54 7.75
CA ASN A 49 -7.70 -4.61 7.23
C ASN A 49 -7.94 -5.75 6.22
N GLY A 50 -6.90 -6.54 5.90
CA GLY A 50 -6.99 -7.59 4.88
C GLY A 50 -7.28 -7.03 3.47
N TRP A 51 -6.80 -5.83 3.17
CA TRP A 51 -7.01 -5.18 1.87
C TRP A 51 -5.92 -5.55 0.86
N LYS A 52 -6.27 -5.41 -0.43
CA LYS A 52 -5.33 -5.48 -1.55
C LYS A 52 -4.95 -4.07 -1.99
N LEU A 53 -3.67 -3.85 -2.26
CA LEU A 53 -3.19 -2.55 -2.73
C LEU A 53 -3.21 -2.51 -4.26
N LEU A 54 -3.99 -1.60 -4.83
CA LEU A 54 -3.92 -1.26 -6.26
C LEU A 54 -2.85 -0.19 -6.47
N THR A 55 -1.74 -0.54 -7.10
CA THR A 55 -0.66 0.40 -7.40
C THR A 55 0.08 0.04 -8.68
N HIS A 56 0.67 1.05 -9.32
CA HIS A 56 1.61 0.85 -10.42
C HIS A 56 3.04 1.24 -10.02
N ASP A 57 3.26 1.58 -8.75
CA ASP A 57 4.56 1.99 -8.22
C ASP A 57 5.51 0.79 -8.14
N GLY A 58 6.58 0.83 -8.92
CA GLY A 58 7.53 -0.28 -9.05
C GLY A 58 8.40 -0.52 -7.83
N ASP A 59 8.38 0.36 -6.84
CA ASP A 59 9.18 0.23 -5.62
C ASP A 59 8.39 -0.44 -4.48
N MET A 60 7.08 -0.63 -4.67
CA MET A 60 6.18 -1.41 -3.79
C MET A 60 6.42 -2.92 -3.88
N THR A 61 7.63 -3.34 -3.54
CA THR A 61 8.12 -4.74 -3.58
C THR A 61 8.11 -5.40 -2.20
N LEU A 62 7.68 -4.69 -1.16
CA LEU A 62 7.60 -5.22 0.19
C LEU A 62 6.50 -6.32 0.25
N GLY A 63 6.87 -7.52 0.72
CA GLY A 63 5.96 -8.66 0.79
C GLY A 63 4.88 -8.53 1.89
N GLY A 64 3.99 -9.52 1.96
CA GLY A 64 3.01 -9.65 3.04
C GLY A 64 1.71 -8.86 2.86
N ILE A 65 1.43 -8.37 1.65
CA ILE A 65 0.11 -7.90 1.20
C ILE A 65 -0.15 -8.38 -0.22
N ASP A 66 -1.42 -8.44 -0.60
CA ASP A 66 -1.82 -8.68 -1.98
C ASP A 66 -1.72 -7.37 -2.80
N LEU A 67 -1.10 -7.45 -3.98
CA LEU A 67 -0.99 -6.35 -4.92
C LEU A 67 -1.89 -6.60 -6.15
N LEU A 68 -2.60 -5.55 -6.57
CA LEU A 68 -3.26 -5.49 -7.87
C LEU A 68 -2.46 -4.52 -8.74
N THR A 69 -1.89 -5.03 -9.82
CA THR A 69 -1.05 -4.21 -10.69
C THR A 69 -0.96 -4.79 -12.09
N THR A 70 -0.63 -3.92 -13.04
CA THR A 70 -0.17 -4.29 -14.38
C THR A 70 1.32 -3.98 -14.57
N ASN A 71 2.02 -3.53 -13.53
CA ASN A 71 3.45 -3.23 -13.58
C ASN A 71 4.26 -4.51 -13.69
N LYS A 72 4.98 -4.69 -14.80
CA LYS A 72 5.79 -5.90 -15.05
C LYS A 72 6.92 -6.11 -14.03
N LYS A 73 7.51 -5.03 -13.49
CA LYS A 73 8.55 -5.13 -12.45
C LYS A 73 7.99 -5.82 -11.21
N LEU A 74 6.82 -5.38 -10.75
CA LEU A 74 6.14 -5.96 -9.59
C LEU A 74 5.67 -7.39 -9.87
N LEU A 75 5.05 -7.63 -11.03
CA LEU A 75 4.59 -8.97 -11.41
C LEU A 75 5.74 -9.98 -11.48
N ASN A 76 6.94 -9.55 -11.90
CA ASN A 76 8.12 -10.41 -11.93
C ASN A 76 8.82 -10.56 -10.58
N ALA A 77 8.61 -9.62 -9.65
CA ALA A 77 9.17 -9.66 -8.30
C ALA A 77 8.40 -10.60 -7.36
N CYS A 78 7.14 -10.91 -7.68
CA CYS A 78 6.27 -11.79 -6.92
C CYS A 78 5.83 -12.99 -7.78
N PRO A 79 6.64 -14.08 -7.86
CA PRO A 79 6.29 -15.29 -8.60
C PRO A 79 5.12 -16.07 -7.98
#